data_AF-A0A4R2D974-F1
#
_entry.id   AF-A0A4R2D974-F1
#
_cell.length_a   1.000
_cell.length_b   1.000
_cell.length_c   1.000
_cell.angle_alpha   90.00
_cell.angle_beta   90.00
_cell.angle_gamma   90.00
#
_symmetry.space_group_name_H-M   'P 1'
#
loop_
_entity.id
_entity.type
_entity.pdbx_description
1 polymer ?
#
loop_
_entity_poly.entity_id
_entity_poly.type
_entity_poly.pdbx_seq_one_letter_code
_entity_poly.pdbx_strand_id
1 'polypeptide(L)'
;MRTVWTVPLNIAQTLLESPEIQMFLTSNELPDTADDPRQRLSEFTLALGALARNSGRTFGSVDAANRELFGGSAGAVPVSLRLTVLRAIVTNVDDRTPTPGPLQKNVIDQLGAYVYAIVDSRDRSILYVGTGRANRIFTLTWTALGETHKLEESKEKAPVATLETEAAIRRIKAVYASGYSVEHFIIADALHPAKDPEHTAGEVAQAVISSLGLLEPHRGEPVLTNLAGTNEESEADRTAIPISEIVRQYSAQAAPEPPTPCVVLRINEAKKASTEAVRELASRPWPAGTAARGIDGLPIIVVADNIVRGVYRATGWEAGARTEENGGTILYRFRGEADPELEKAFVNTRLTPDRLGLKRWPTSGWAPRLTRALPKPGGHPVSKPAPRPKAPRS
;
A
#
# COMPACT_ATOMS: atom_id res chain seq x y z
N MET A 1 11.95 -11.91 -21.78
CA MET A 1 11.64 -10.51 -22.16
C MET A 1 10.60 -10.52 -23.25
N ARG A 2 9.50 -9.79 -23.06
CA ARG A 2 8.41 -9.68 -24.02
C ARG A 2 8.23 -8.24 -24.46
N THR A 3 8.10 -8.03 -25.77
CA THR A 3 7.77 -6.74 -26.36
C THR A 3 6.28 -6.47 -26.23
N VAL A 4 5.92 -5.30 -25.69
CA VAL A 4 4.53 -4.85 -25.51
C VAL A 4 4.42 -3.37 -25.93
N TRP A 5 3.19 -2.91 -26.16
CA TRP A 5 2.91 -1.53 -26.59
C TRP A 5 2.19 -0.81 -25.46
N THR A 6 2.89 0.02 -24.68
CA THR A 6 2.34 0.74 -23.53
C THR A 6 2.18 2.20 -23.86
N VAL A 7 0.96 2.72 -23.80
CA VAL A 7 0.71 4.15 -23.96
C VAL A 7 1.08 4.84 -22.63
N PRO A 8 2.16 5.63 -22.55
CA PRO A 8 2.55 6.27 -21.32
C PRO A 8 1.56 7.37 -20.91
N LEU A 9 1.49 7.67 -19.61
CA LEU A 9 0.60 8.73 -19.08
C LEU A 9 0.94 10.12 -19.63
N ASN A 10 2.20 10.34 -20.00
CA ASN A 10 2.71 11.56 -20.64
C ASN A 10 2.88 11.39 -22.16
N ILE A 11 1.99 10.64 -22.83
CA ILE A 11 2.13 10.33 -24.27
C ILE A 11 2.27 11.56 -25.16
N ALA A 12 1.59 12.67 -24.86
CA ALA A 12 1.72 13.90 -25.64
C ALA A 12 3.18 14.40 -25.69
N GLN A 13 3.84 14.43 -24.53
CA GLN A 13 5.25 14.80 -24.42
C GLN A 13 6.14 13.76 -25.09
N THR A 14 5.88 12.47 -24.85
CA THR A 14 6.67 11.36 -25.43
C THR A 14 6.69 11.41 -26.96
N LEU A 15 5.56 11.71 -27.60
CA LEU A 15 5.49 11.83 -29.05
C LEU A 15 6.18 13.10 -29.55
N LEU A 16 6.01 14.24 -28.89
CA LEU A 16 6.64 15.49 -29.32
C LEU A 16 8.17 15.45 -29.19
N GLU A 17 8.69 14.63 -28.28
CA GLU A 17 10.13 14.38 -28.13
C GLU A 17 10.67 13.36 -29.16
N SER A 18 9.81 12.63 -29.87
CA SER A 18 10.22 11.66 -30.88
C SER A 18 10.71 12.37 -32.16
N PRO A 19 11.95 12.13 -32.61
CA PRO A 19 12.48 12.71 -33.85
C PRO A 19 11.64 12.34 -35.08
N GLU A 20 11.06 11.14 -35.10
CA GLU A 20 10.24 10.65 -36.20
C GLU A 20 8.89 11.38 -36.28
N ILE A 21 8.31 11.74 -35.13
CA ILE A 21 7.09 12.56 -35.05
C ILE A 21 7.39 14.01 -35.42
N GLN A 22 8.51 14.57 -34.96
CA GLN A 22 8.93 15.91 -35.36
C GLN A 22 9.14 15.99 -36.88
N MET A 23 9.77 14.98 -37.46
CA MET A 23 9.95 14.86 -38.91
C MET A 23 8.62 14.73 -39.64
N PHE A 24 7.66 13.95 -39.14
CA PHE A 24 6.30 13.90 -39.72
C PHE A 24 5.61 15.27 -39.70
N LEU A 25 5.74 16.03 -38.61
CA LEU A 25 5.09 17.35 -38.50
C LEU A 25 5.73 18.38 -39.44
N THR A 26 7.05 18.30 -39.65
CA THR A 26 7.85 19.32 -40.34
C THR A 26 8.17 19.00 -41.80
N SER A 27 8.13 17.74 -42.21
CA SER A 27 8.56 17.26 -43.54
C SER A 27 7.49 16.35 -44.18
N ASN A 28 7.42 16.36 -45.51
CA ASN A 28 6.60 15.43 -46.31
C ASN A 28 7.41 14.26 -46.88
N GLU A 29 8.65 14.06 -46.40
CA GLU A 29 9.55 12.99 -46.88
C GLU A 29 9.13 11.59 -46.44
N LEU A 30 8.20 11.46 -45.48
CA LEU A 30 7.66 10.18 -45.06
C LEU A 30 6.57 9.69 -46.03
N PRO A 31 6.49 8.38 -46.33
CA PRO A 31 5.43 7.82 -47.18
C PRO A 31 4.02 8.15 -46.65
N ASP A 32 3.09 8.41 -47.57
CA ASP A 32 1.67 8.71 -47.29
C ASP A 32 1.44 9.94 -46.39
N THR A 33 2.40 10.86 -46.34
CA THR A 33 2.32 12.09 -45.54
C THR A 33 1.73 13.21 -46.39
N ALA A 34 0.72 13.93 -45.86
CA ALA A 34 0.08 15.01 -46.59
C ALA A 34 1.04 16.18 -46.85
N ASP A 35 0.97 16.84 -48.01
CA ASP A 35 1.77 18.03 -48.33
C ASP A 35 1.38 19.25 -47.47
N ASP A 36 0.09 19.37 -47.12
CA ASP A 36 -0.44 20.45 -46.28
C ASP A 36 -0.08 20.24 -44.79
N PRO A 37 0.71 21.14 -44.17
CA PRO A 37 1.01 21.10 -42.75
C PRO A 37 -0.23 21.07 -41.84
N ARG A 38 -1.34 21.69 -42.25
CA ARG A 38 -2.59 21.71 -41.47
C ARG A 38 -3.24 20.33 -41.43
N GLN A 39 -3.17 19.61 -42.55
CA GLN A 39 -3.66 18.25 -42.62
C GLN A 39 -2.82 17.32 -41.73
N ARG A 40 -1.48 17.43 -41.78
CA ARG A 40 -0.58 16.67 -40.90
C ARG A 40 -0.85 16.92 -39.42
N LEU A 41 -1.09 18.17 -39.05
CA LEU A 41 -1.45 18.51 -37.66
C LEU A 41 -2.79 17.90 -37.24
N SER A 42 -3.78 17.88 -38.15
CA SER A 42 -5.09 17.25 -37.91
C SER A 42 -4.95 15.73 -37.72
N GLU A 43 -4.19 15.06 -38.58
CA GLU A 43 -3.89 13.63 -38.50
C GLU A 43 -3.13 13.28 -37.20
N PHE A 44 -2.15 14.11 -36.81
CA PHE A 44 -1.45 13.98 -35.54
C PHE A 44 -2.39 14.16 -34.34
N THR A 45 -3.29 15.15 -34.39
CA THR A 45 -4.27 15.41 -33.32
C THR A 45 -5.24 14.23 -33.15
N LEU A 46 -5.65 13.60 -34.25
CA LEU A 46 -6.47 12.38 -34.22
C LEU A 46 -5.73 11.21 -33.57
N ALA A 47 -4.46 11.00 -33.93
CA ALA A 47 -3.63 9.97 -33.32
C ALA A 47 -3.40 10.24 -31.82
N LEU A 48 -3.09 11.48 -31.45
CA LEU A 48 -2.91 11.89 -30.07
C LEU A 48 -4.20 11.72 -29.25
N GLY A 49 -5.35 12.08 -29.81
CA GLY A 49 -6.64 11.89 -29.16
C GLY A 49 -6.96 10.41 -28.91
N ALA A 50 -6.60 9.53 -29.85
CA ALA A 50 -6.74 8.08 -29.65
C ALA A 50 -5.84 7.53 -28.54
N LEU A 51 -4.60 8.00 -28.49
CA LEU A 51 -3.67 7.61 -27.43
C LEU A 51 -4.07 8.18 -26.07
N ALA A 52 -4.50 9.44 -26.01
CA ALA A 52 -4.94 10.08 -24.78
C ALA A 52 -6.07 9.29 -24.11
N ARG A 53 -7.05 8.81 -24.90
CA ARG A 53 -8.13 7.91 -24.42
C ARG A 53 -7.65 6.55 -23.92
N ASN A 54 -6.44 6.14 -24.30
CA ASN A 54 -5.83 4.87 -23.93
C ASN A 54 -4.59 5.04 -23.06
N SER A 55 -4.38 6.22 -22.46
CA SER A 55 -3.24 6.49 -21.58
C SER A 55 -3.17 5.47 -20.44
N GLY A 56 -1.98 4.93 -20.18
CA GLY A 56 -1.74 3.87 -19.20
C GLY A 56 -2.09 2.45 -19.69
N ARG A 57 -2.76 2.29 -20.83
CA ARG A 57 -3.08 0.95 -21.37
C ARG A 57 -1.86 0.34 -22.04
N THR A 58 -1.72 -0.97 -21.87
CA THR A 58 -0.72 -1.78 -22.58
C THR A 58 -1.40 -2.81 -23.47
N PHE A 59 -0.81 -3.07 -24.63
CA PHE A 59 -1.25 -4.08 -25.59
C PHE A 59 -0.18 -5.16 -25.77
N GLY A 60 -0.63 -6.40 -25.84
CA GLY A 60 0.25 -7.58 -25.94
C GLY A 60 0.77 -7.90 -27.34
N SER A 61 0.33 -7.18 -28.36
CA SER A 61 0.78 -7.31 -29.75
C SER A 61 0.57 -6.01 -30.52
N VAL A 62 1.34 -5.81 -31.59
CA VAL A 62 1.20 -4.67 -32.49
C VAL A 62 -0.19 -4.61 -33.12
N ASP A 63 -0.77 -5.76 -33.47
CA ASP A 63 -2.11 -5.82 -34.08
C ASP A 63 -3.20 -5.41 -33.10
N ALA A 64 -3.06 -5.81 -31.82
CA ALA A 64 -3.99 -5.40 -30.78
C ALA A 64 -3.91 -3.89 -30.53
N ALA A 65 -2.70 -3.33 -30.46
CA ALA A 65 -2.49 -1.90 -30.34
C ALA A 65 -3.05 -1.14 -31.54
N ASN A 66 -2.72 -1.57 -32.76
CA ASN A 66 -3.15 -0.91 -33.99
C ASN A 66 -4.69 -0.93 -34.14
N ARG A 67 -5.33 -2.07 -33.87
CA ARG A 67 -6.79 -2.19 -33.91
C ARG A 67 -7.46 -1.28 -32.89
N GLU A 68 -6.95 -1.24 -31.67
CA GLU A 68 -7.63 -0.51 -30.60
C GLU A 68 -7.38 1.00 -30.62
N LEU A 69 -6.19 1.40 -31.08
CA LEU A 69 -5.84 2.82 -31.23
C LEU A 69 -6.39 3.41 -32.54
N PHE A 70 -6.39 2.65 -33.64
CA PHE A 70 -6.63 3.19 -34.98
C PHE A 70 -7.69 2.44 -35.80
N GLY A 71 -8.33 1.41 -35.25
CA GLY A 71 -9.35 0.62 -35.97
C GLY A 71 -10.61 1.43 -36.31
N GLY A 72 -11.00 2.37 -35.45
CA GLY A 72 -12.13 3.29 -35.69
C GLY A 72 -11.81 4.48 -36.59
N SER A 73 -10.54 4.67 -36.97
CA SER A 73 -10.05 5.79 -37.78
C SER A 73 -9.40 5.30 -39.07
N ALA A 74 -9.90 4.19 -39.64
CA ALA A 74 -9.45 3.66 -40.92
C ALA A 74 -9.46 4.78 -41.99
N GLY A 75 -8.27 5.10 -42.53
CA GLY A 75 -8.07 6.16 -43.53
C GLY A 75 -7.83 7.59 -43.00
N ALA A 76 -8.09 7.88 -41.72
CA ALA A 76 -7.94 9.24 -41.17
C ALA A 76 -6.58 9.52 -40.48
N VAL A 77 -5.80 8.47 -40.24
CA VAL A 77 -4.42 8.55 -39.73
C VAL A 77 -3.53 7.78 -40.71
N PRO A 78 -2.51 8.40 -41.32
CA PRO A 78 -1.59 7.75 -42.25
C PRO A 78 -0.88 6.53 -41.65
N VAL A 79 -0.54 5.56 -42.50
CA VAL A 79 0.15 4.34 -42.06
C VAL A 79 1.52 4.65 -41.47
N SER A 80 2.26 5.60 -42.05
CA SER A 80 3.56 6.09 -41.55
C SER A 80 3.45 6.63 -40.13
N LEU A 81 2.46 7.48 -39.85
CA LEU A 81 2.20 8.00 -38.51
C LEU A 81 1.80 6.90 -37.53
N ARG A 82 0.94 5.95 -37.93
CA ARG A 82 0.56 4.81 -37.07
C ARG A 82 1.78 3.99 -36.66
N LEU A 83 2.64 3.63 -37.61
CA LEU A 83 3.84 2.84 -37.34
C LEU A 83 4.82 3.58 -36.42
N THR A 84 4.99 4.89 -36.66
CA THR A 84 5.84 5.77 -35.83
C THR A 84 5.33 5.81 -34.39
N VAL A 85 4.03 6.04 -34.19
CA VAL A 85 3.41 6.00 -32.86
C VAL A 85 3.58 4.64 -32.21
N LEU A 86 3.31 3.56 -32.95
CA LEU A 86 3.43 2.20 -32.42
C LEU A 86 4.85 1.90 -31.96
N ARG A 87 5.88 2.37 -32.69
CA ARG A 87 7.29 2.26 -32.27
C ARG A 87 7.59 3.08 -31.03
N ALA A 88 7.08 4.31 -30.96
CA ALA A 88 7.29 5.21 -29.82
C ALA A 88 6.72 4.66 -28.50
N ILE A 89 5.72 3.77 -28.57
CA ILE A 89 5.11 3.15 -27.39
C ILE A 89 5.58 1.70 -27.15
N VAL A 90 6.53 1.19 -27.93
CA VAL A 90 7.12 -0.13 -27.67
C VAL A 90 7.91 -0.07 -26.36
N THR A 91 7.60 -1.00 -25.47
CA THR A 91 8.35 -1.24 -24.24
C THR A 91 8.74 -2.71 -24.15
N ASN A 92 9.97 -2.97 -23.68
CA ASN A 92 10.41 -4.31 -23.33
C ASN A 92 10.11 -4.53 -21.86
N VAL A 93 9.25 -5.49 -21.56
CA VAL A 93 8.91 -5.85 -20.19
C VAL A 93 9.56 -7.20 -19.90
N ASP A 94 10.17 -7.33 -18.71
CA ASP A 94 10.69 -8.60 -18.25
C ASP A 94 9.57 -9.64 -18.16
N ASP A 95 9.94 -10.91 -18.37
CA ASP A 95 8.97 -11.99 -18.43
C ASP A 95 8.09 -12.03 -17.19
N ARG A 96 6.80 -12.33 -17.45
CA ARG A 96 5.69 -12.46 -16.49
C ARG A 96 6.14 -12.56 -15.04
N THR A 97 5.76 -11.57 -14.23
CA THR A 97 5.75 -11.74 -12.77
C THR A 97 5.05 -13.07 -12.47
N PRO A 98 5.69 -13.99 -11.72
CA PRO A 98 5.14 -15.31 -11.47
C PRO A 98 3.73 -15.20 -10.90
N THR A 99 2.83 -16.09 -11.34
CA THR A 99 1.49 -16.17 -10.75
C THR A 99 1.62 -16.50 -9.26
N PRO A 100 0.81 -15.89 -8.38
CA PRO A 100 0.99 -16.07 -6.94
C PRO A 100 0.91 -17.56 -6.56
N GLY A 101 1.77 -17.98 -5.64
CA GLY A 101 1.70 -19.31 -5.04
C GLY A 101 0.64 -19.36 -3.93
N PRO A 102 0.16 -20.55 -3.55
CA PRO A 102 -0.71 -20.71 -2.39
C PRO A 102 -0.09 -20.14 -1.11
N LEU A 103 -0.92 -19.53 -0.26
CA LEU A 103 -0.54 -19.05 1.06
C LEU A 103 -0.17 -20.22 1.99
N GLN A 104 0.81 -19.98 2.86
CA GLN A 104 1.18 -20.92 3.92
C GLN A 104 0.05 -21.06 4.96
N LYS A 105 -0.05 -22.23 5.59
CA LYS A 105 -1.15 -22.54 6.54
C LYS A 105 -1.23 -21.55 7.71
N ASN A 106 -0.10 -21.19 8.30
CA ASN A 106 -0.02 -20.19 9.38
C ASN A 106 -0.52 -18.81 8.96
N VAL A 107 -0.31 -18.40 7.70
CA VAL A 107 -0.85 -17.15 7.15
C VAL A 107 -2.37 -17.25 7.01
N ILE A 108 -2.87 -18.38 6.49
CA ILE A 108 -4.30 -18.65 6.33
C ILE A 108 -5.03 -18.59 7.67
N ASP A 109 -4.48 -19.27 8.69
CA ASP A 109 -5.10 -19.36 10.02
C ASP A 109 -5.20 -17.99 10.68
N GLN A 110 -4.20 -17.12 10.49
CA GLN A 110 -4.19 -15.76 11.05
C GLN A 110 -5.02 -14.76 10.25
N LEU A 111 -5.07 -14.89 8.92
CA LEU A 111 -5.83 -14.01 8.04
C LEU A 111 -7.35 -14.13 8.26
N GLY A 112 -7.83 -15.32 8.60
CA GLY A 112 -9.23 -15.55 8.91
C GLY A 112 -10.16 -15.22 7.73
N ALA A 113 -11.29 -14.56 8.04
CA ALA A 113 -12.16 -13.98 7.02
C ALA A 113 -11.68 -12.56 6.68
N TYR A 114 -11.68 -12.23 5.39
CA TYR A 114 -11.11 -10.96 4.91
C TYR A 114 -11.89 -10.39 3.72
N VAL A 115 -11.70 -9.09 3.50
CA VAL A 115 -12.07 -8.37 2.27
C VAL A 115 -10.80 -8.11 1.48
N TYR A 116 -10.83 -8.32 0.17
CA TYR A 116 -9.67 -8.13 -0.71
C TYR A 116 -10.01 -7.36 -1.98
N ALA A 117 -9.00 -6.73 -2.56
CA ALA A 117 -9.04 -6.10 -3.88
C ALA A 117 -8.00 -6.74 -4.81
N ILE A 118 -8.35 -6.81 -6.09
CA ILE A 118 -7.42 -7.10 -7.19
C ILE A 118 -7.25 -5.81 -7.99
N VAL A 119 -6.00 -5.39 -8.20
CA VAL A 119 -5.65 -4.12 -8.84
C VAL A 119 -4.86 -4.36 -10.12
N ASP A 120 -5.15 -3.59 -11.15
CA ASP A 120 -4.38 -3.55 -12.39
C ASP A 120 -3.08 -2.75 -12.14
N SER A 121 -1.92 -3.39 -12.28
CA SER A 121 -0.64 -2.72 -12.04
C SER A 121 -0.28 -1.65 -13.07
N ARG A 122 -0.98 -1.61 -14.21
CA ARG A 122 -0.71 -0.66 -15.30
C ARG A 122 -1.24 0.74 -15.00
N ASP A 123 -2.45 0.81 -14.46
CA ASP A 123 -3.19 2.06 -14.25
C ASP A 123 -3.72 2.22 -12.83
N ARG A 124 -3.42 1.27 -11.93
CA ARG A 124 -3.87 1.23 -10.54
C ARG A 124 -5.39 1.13 -10.37
N SER A 125 -6.13 0.80 -11.43
CA SER A 125 -7.58 0.61 -11.34
C SER A 125 -7.93 -0.67 -10.55
N ILE A 126 -8.95 -0.57 -9.69
CA ILE A 126 -9.50 -1.76 -9.03
C ILE A 126 -10.27 -2.59 -10.06
N LEU A 127 -9.86 -3.85 -10.22
CA LEU A 127 -10.49 -4.83 -11.10
C LEU A 127 -11.67 -5.53 -10.43
N TYR A 128 -11.51 -5.85 -9.13
CA TYR A 128 -12.47 -6.63 -8.37
C TYR A 128 -12.29 -6.41 -6.88
N VAL A 129 -13.40 -6.34 -6.14
CA VAL A 129 -13.43 -6.37 -4.67
C VAL A 129 -14.29 -7.57 -4.25
N GLY A 130 -13.82 -8.35 -3.29
CA GLY A 130 -14.57 -9.50 -2.81
C GLY A 130 -14.22 -9.87 -1.38
N THR A 131 -14.89 -10.90 -0.88
CA THR A 131 -14.63 -11.49 0.42
C THR A 131 -14.05 -12.89 0.27
N GLY A 132 -13.24 -13.30 1.24
CA GLY A 132 -12.53 -14.56 1.15
C GLY A 132 -12.09 -15.13 2.49
N ARG A 133 -11.65 -16.38 2.41
CA ARG A 133 -10.86 -17.09 3.41
C ARG A 133 -9.75 -17.82 2.65
N ALA A 134 -8.68 -18.20 3.35
CA ALA A 134 -7.59 -18.96 2.75
C ALA A 134 -7.09 -18.34 1.42
N ASN A 135 -7.06 -19.12 0.34
CA ASN A 135 -6.48 -18.75 -0.95
C ASN A 135 -7.50 -18.09 -1.90
N ARG A 136 -8.72 -17.78 -1.41
CA ARG A 136 -9.79 -17.22 -2.24
C ARG A 136 -9.36 -16.01 -3.07
N ILE A 137 -8.52 -15.14 -2.52
CA ILE A 137 -7.94 -13.95 -3.17
C ILE A 137 -7.25 -14.27 -4.51
N PHE A 138 -6.67 -15.46 -4.67
CA PHE A 138 -5.95 -15.85 -5.89
C PHE A 138 -6.82 -16.58 -6.92
N THR A 139 -8.01 -17.03 -6.54
CA THR A 139 -8.84 -17.92 -7.39
C THR A 139 -9.19 -17.33 -8.74
N LEU A 140 -9.58 -16.04 -8.80
CA LEU A 140 -9.83 -15.35 -10.07
C LEU A 140 -8.58 -15.27 -10.95
N THR A 141 -7.39 -15.08 -10.35
CA THR A 141 -6.12 -15.01 -11.09
C THR A 141 -5.72 -16.37 -11.63
N TRP A 142 -5.76 -17.42 -10.80
CA TRP A 142 -5.45 -18.79 -11.24
C TRP A 142 -6.43 -19.27 -12.31
N THR A 143 -7.72 -18.96 -12.16
CA THR A 143 -8.74 -19.31 -13.16
C THR A 143 -8.52 -18.57 -14.48
N ALA A 144 -8.18 -17.28 -14.42
CA ALA A 144 -7.88 -16.48 -15.61
C ALA A 144 -6.67 -17.02 -16.38
N LEU A 145 -5.71 -17.62 -15.69
CA LEU A 145 -4.47 -18.11 -16.29
C LEU A 145 -4.47 -19.62 -16.56
N GLY A 146 -5.56 -20.32 -16.26
CA GLY A 146 -5.67 -21.76 -16.48
C GLY A 146 -4.83 -22.59 -15.49
N GLU A 147 -4.48 -22.02 -14.34
CA GLU A 147 -3.63 -22.63 -13.31
C GLU A 147 -4.45 -23.58 -12.42
N THR A 148 -5.08 -24.59 -13.03
CA THR A 148 -5.98 -25.53 -12.32
C THR A 148 -5.28 -26.31 -11.23
N HIS A 149 -3.99 -26.64 -11.41
CA HIS A 149 -3.18 -27.31 -10.40
C HIS A 149 -3.13 -26.53 -9.08
N LYS A 150 -3.03 -25.18 -9.11
CA LYS A 150 -3.00 -24.36 -7.90
C LYS A 150 -4.33 -24.35 -7.16
N LEU A 151 -5.45 -24.43 -7.88
CA LEU A 151 -6.79 -24.57 -7.28
C LEU A 151 -6.90 -25.91 -6.55
N GLU A 152 -6.45 -27.00 -7.17
CA GLU A 152 -6.46 -28.34 -6.58
C GLU A 152 -5.55 -28.44 -5.34
N GLU A 153 -4.30 -27.99 -5.45
CA GLU A 153 -3.33 -27.96 -4.35
C GLU A 153 -3.83 -27.16 -3.14
N SER A 154 -4.48 -26.02 -3.41
CA SER A 154 -5.05 -25.15 -2.37
C SER A 154 -6.44 -25.58 -1.88
N LYS A 155 -7.03 -26.63 -2.48
CA LYS A 155 -8.41 -27.09 -2.25
C LYS A 155 -9.46 -25.99 -2.46
N GLU A 156 -9.16 -25.04 -3.33
CA GLU A 156 -10.08 -23.97 -3.72
C GLU A 156 -10.94 -24.42 -4.91
N LYS A 157 -12.17 -23.92 -4.95
CA LYS A 157 -13.04 -24.10 -6.12
C LYS A 157 -12.87 -22.95 -7.08
N ALA A 158 -12.98 -23.25 -8.38
CA ALA A 158 -13.13 -22.23 -9.39
C ALA A 158 -14.28 -21.26 -9.00
N PRO A 159 -14.14 -19.95 -9.29
CA PRO A 159 -15.19 -18.99 -9.05
C PRO A 159 -16.45 -19.38 -9.83
N VAL A 160 -17.62 -19.14 -9.23
CA VAL A 160 -18.90 -19.36 -9.89
C VAL A 160 -18.96 -18.43 -11.11
N ALA A 161 -19.38 -18.98 -12.25
CA ALA A 161 -19.55 -18.20 -13.47
C ALA A 161 -20.73 -17.24 -13.31
N THR A 162 -20.41 -15.95 -13.17
CA THR A 162 -21.35 -14.83 -13.16
C THR A 162 -20.81 -13.77 -14.12
N LEU A 163 -21.65 -12.81 -14.51
CA LEU A 163 -21.22 -11.73 -15.40
C LEU A 163 -20.03 -10.95 -14.83
N GLU A 164 -20.02 -10.73 -13.52
CA GLU A 164 -18.97 -10.01 -12.80
C GLU A 164 -17.66 -10.82 -12.76
N THR A 165 -17.72 -12.11 -12.45
CA THR A 165 -16.52 -12.96 -12.37
C THR A 165 -15.91 -13.19 -13.75
N GLU A 166 -16.74 -13.34 -14.79
CA GLU A 166 -16.29 -13.44 -16.18
C GLU A 166 -15.66 -12.13 -16.67
N ALA A 167 -16.24 -10.97 -16.32
CA ALA A 167 -15.65 -9.67 -16.63
C ALA A 167 -14.30 -9.48 -15.92
N ALA A 168 -14.20 -9.85 -14.63
CA ALA A 168 -12.95 -9.80 -13.87
C ALA A 168 -11.88 -10.72 -14.49
N ILE A 169 -12.22 -11.98 -14.82
CA ILE A 169 -11.32 -12.93 -15.49
C ILE A 169 -10.81 -12.36 -16.82
N ARG A 170 -11.69 -11.75 -17.62
CA ARG A 170 -11.32 -11.13 -18.90
C ARG A 170 -10.34 -9.97 -18.71
N ARG A 171 -10.57 -9.11 -17.72
CA ARG A 171 -9.65 -8.00 -17.40
C ARG A 171 -8.30 -8.53 -16.91
N ILE A 172 -8.28 -9.52 -16.01
CA ILE A 172 -7.03 -10.16 -15.54
C ILE A 172 -6.25 -10.75 -16.72
N LYS A 173 -6.91 -11.50 -17.61
CA LYS A 173 -6.29 -12.02 -18.85
C LYS A 173 -5.66 -10.91 -19.69
N ALA A 174 -6.33 -9.77 -19.82
CA ALA A 174 -5.81 -8.63 -20.57
C ALA A 174 -4.54 -8.02 -19.93
N VAL A 175 -4.49 -7.94 -18.59
CA VAL A 175 -3.29 -7.48 -17.85
C VAL A 175 -2.10 -8.40 -18.14
N TYR A 176 -2.27 -9.73 -17.97
CA TYR A 176 -1.21 -10.71 -18.23
C TYR A 176 -0.85 -10.83 -19.71
N ALA A 177 -1.83 -10.69 -20.61
CA ALA A 177 -1.58 -10.61 -22.04
C ALA A 177 -0.73 -9.39 -22.39
N SER A 178 -0.73 -8.35 -21.56
CA SER A 178 0.08 -7.14 -21.71
C SER A 178 1.45 -7.23 -21.05
N GLY A 179 1.84 -8.39 -20.51
CA GLY A 179 3.14 -8.58 -19.84
C GLY A 179 3.18 -8.14 -18.38
N TYR A 180 2.09 -7.62 -17.82
CA TYR A 180 1.99 -7.19 -16.43
C TYR A 180 1.32 -8.27 -15.56
N SER A 181 1.43 -8.16 -14.24
CA SER A 181 0.66 -8.96 -13.29
C SER A 181 -0.38 -8.11 -12.56
N VAL A 182 -1.46 -8.74 -12.08
CA VAL A 182 -2.36 -8.07 -11.13
C VAL A 182 -1.76 -8.08 -9.73
N GLU A 183 -2.09 -7.07 -8.95
CA GLU A 183 -1.72 -6.98 -7.53
C GLU A 183 -2.89 -7.39 -6.65
N HIS A 184 -2.59 -8.00 -5.50
CA HIS A 184 -3.58 -8.46 -4.54
C HIS A 184 -3.41 -7.70 -3.23
N PHE A 185 -4.49 -7.07 -2.77
CA PHE A 185 -4.52 -6.28 -1.56
C PHE A 185 -5.56 -6.83 -0.59
N ILE A 186 -5.20 -6.85 0.69
CA ILE A 186 -6.13 -7.08 1.79
C ILE A 186 -6.63 -5.72 2.26
N ILE A 187 -7.94 -5.54 2.21
CA ILE A 187 -8.63 -4.31 2.56
C ILE A 187 -9.01 -4.33 4.04
N ALA A 188 -9.41 -5.50 4.54
CA ALA A 188 -9.66 -5.76 5.94
C ALA A 188 -9.42 -7.25 6.23
N ASP A 189 -8.76 -7.56 7.35
CA ASP A 189 -8.42 -8.91 7.76
C ASP A 189 -8.99 -9.27 9.14
N ALA A 190 -8.90 -10.57 9.49
CA ALA A 190 -9.34 -11.10 10.78
C ALA A 190 -10.77 -10.67 11.17
N LEU A 191 -11.67 -10.58 10.19
CA LEU A 191 -13.03 -10.09 10.41
C LEU A 191 -13.81 -11.04 11.32
N HIS A 192 -14.36 -10.48 12.39
CA HIS A 192 -15.12 -11.23 13.41
C HIS A 192 -16.57 -10.72 13.47
N PRO A 193 -17.47 -11.27 12.63
CA PRO A 193 -18.83 -10.74 12.41
C PRO A 193 -19.79 -10.87 13.62
N ALA A 194 -19.30 -11.24 14.80
CA ALA A 194 -20.12 -11.67 15.93
C ALA A 194 -20.05 -10.78 17.19
N LYS A 195 -19.46 -9.57 17.14
CA LYS A 195 -19.26 -8.76 18.36
C LYS A 195 -20.26 -7.61 18.59
N ASP A 196 -20.67 -6.85 17.57
CA ASP A 196 -21.66 -5.75 17.69
C ASP A 196 -21.95 -5.15 16.28
N PRO A 197 -23.19 -4.71 15.95
CA PRO A 197 -23.47 -3.84 14.81
C PRO A 197 -22.50 -2.64 14.64
N GLU A 198 -22.09 -1.98 15.72
CA GLU A 198 -21.18 -0.81 15.65
C GLU A 198 -19.75 -1.22 15.27
N HIS A 199 -19.30 -2.39 15.72
CA HIS A 199 -18.02 -2.99 15.30
C HIS A 199 -18.03 -3.34 13.81
N THR A 200 -19.12 -3.95 13.35
CA THR A 200 -19.30 -4.31 11.93
C THR A 200 -19.33 -3.05 11.05
N ALA A 201 -20.03 -1.99 11.48
CA ALA A 201 -20.03 -0.71 10.77
C ALA A 201 -18.62 -0.09 10.69
N GLY A 202 -17.82 -0.21 11.76
CA GLY A 202 -16.42 0.21 11.78
C GLY A 202 -15.54 -0.56 10.80
N GLU A 203 -15.64 -1.89 10.77
CA GLU A 203 -14.91 -2.76 9.82
C GLU A 203 -15.29 -2.46 8.37
N VAL A 204 -16.58 -2.24 8.09
CA VAL A 204 -17.08 -1.87 6.76
C VAL A 204 -16.59 -0.49 6.34
N ALA A 205 -16.68 0.52 7.22
CA ALA A 205 -16.18 1.86 6.93
C ALA A 205 -14.67 1.82 6.64
N GLN A 206 -13.91 1.04 7.41
CA GLN A 206 -12.48 0.84 7.21
C GLN A 206 -12.19 0.18 5.86
N ALA A 207 -13.00 -0.81 5.47
CA ALA A 207 -12.86 -1.46 4.18
C ALA A 207 -13.12 -0.50 3.00
N VAL A 208 -14.13 0.37 3.12
CA VAL A 208 -14.44 1.38 2.10
C VAL A 208 -13.31 2.40 1.99
N ILE A 209 -12.82 2.93 3.11
CA ILE A 209 -11.71 3.90 3.13
C ILE A 209 -10.45 3.30 2.48
N SER A 210 -10.10 2.07 2.86
CA SER A 210 -8.92 1.37 2.33
C SER A 210 -9.05 1.14 0.82
N SER A 211 -10.26 0.84 0.33
CA SER A 211 -10.53 0.66 -1.10
C SER A 211 -10.40 1.97 -1.88
N LEU A 212 -10.92 3.07 -1.35
CA LEU A 212 -10.82 4.38 -1.98
C LEU A 212 -9.36 4.89 -1.98
N GLY A 213 -8.60 4.62 -0.91
CA GLY A 213 -7.17 4.92 -0.85
C GLY A 213 -6.33 4.20 -1.91
N LEU A 214 -6.80 3.09 -2.50
CA LEU A 214 -6.12 2.44 -3.64
C LEU A 214 -6.27 3.24 -4.95
N LEU A 215 -7.34 4.01 -5.10
CA LEU A 215 -7.67 4.74 -6.34
C LEU A 215 -7.02 6.12 -6.41
N GLU A 216 -6.60 6.69 -5.27
CA GLU A 216 -6.04 8.04 -5.19
C GLU A 216 -4.53 8.01 -4.89
N PRO A 217 -3.66 8.25 -5.90
CA PRO A 217 -2.24 8.42 -5.65
C PRO A 217 -2.03 9.67 -4.80
N HIS A 218 -1.42 9.51 -3.62
CA HIS A 218 -1.10 10.60 -2.71
C HIS A 218 -0.05 11.53 -3.34
N ARG A 219 -0.49 12.49 -4.16
CA ARG A 219 0.31 13.63 -4.63
C ARG A 219 0.18 14.79 -3.65
N GLY A 220 0.48 14.53 -2.38
CA GLY A 220 0.66 15.56 -1.36
C GLY A 220 -0.59 16.16 -0.71
N GLU A 221 -1.80 15.83 -1.15
CA GLU A 221 -3.03 16.29 -0.49
C GLU A 221 -4.02 15.13 -0.26
N PRO A 222 -4.56 14.97 0.96
CA PRO A 222 -5.58 13.96 1.26
C PRO A 222 -6.94 14.40 0.71
N VAL A 223 -7.36 13.82 -0.42
CA VAL A 223 -8.66 14.14 -1.06
C VAL A 223 -9.84 13.53 -0.26
N LEU A 224 -9.64 12.35 0.33
CA LEU A 224 -10.52 11.84 1.38
C LEU A 224 -10.19 12.52 2.72
N THR A 225 -11.08 13.36 3.22
CA THR A 225 -10.83 14.11 4.48
C THR A 225 -10.82 13.24 5.74
N ASN A 226 -11.35 12.02 5.66
CA ASN A 226 -11.18 10.98 6.68
C ASN A 226 -9.85 10.20 6.55
N LEU A 227 -9.12 10.35 5.43
CA LEU A 227 -7.66 10.16 5.38
C LEU A 227 -6.95 11.41 5.95
N ALA A 228 -7.48 12.62 5.76
CA ALA A 228 -6.87 13.87 6.29
C ALA A 228 -6.88 14.00 7.83
N GLY A 229 -7.57 13.11 8.56
CA GLY A 229 -7.46 12.97 10.02
C GLY A 229 -6.34 12.03 10.46
N THR A 230 -5.52 11.55 9.52
CA THR A 230 -4.40 10.62 9.75
C THR A 230 -3.10 11.35 9.47
N ASN A 231 -2.34 11.69 10.52
CA ASN A 231 -0.91 11.99 10.36
C ASN A 231 -0.23 10.69 9.86
N GLU A 232 0.95 10.77 9.24
CA GLU A 232 1.74 9.64 8.70
C GLU A 232 1.86 8.43 9.68
N GLU A 233 1.72 8.68 10.99
CA GLU A 233 1.75 7.68 12.05
C GLU A 233 0.46 6.84 12.19
N SER A 234 -0.69 7.36 11.73
CA SER A 234 -2.02 6.71 11.75
C SER A 234 -2.42 6.07 10.42
N GLU A 235 -1.68 6.31 9.33
CA GLU A 235 -1.98 5.74 8.00
C GLU A 235 -1.87 4.21 8.00
N ALA A 236 -0.87 3.65 8.69
CA ALA A 236 -0.56 2.22 8.63
C ALA A 236 -1.65 1.29 9.21
N ASP A 237 -2.59 1.81 10.00
CA ASP A 237 -3.72 1.02 10.52
C ASP A 237 -4.95 1.06 9.60
N ARG A 238 -4.95 1.88 8.54
CA ARG A 238 -6.15 2.18 7.74
C ARG A 238 -6.02 2.04 6.22
N THR A 239 -4.87 1.58 5.72
CA THR A 239 -4.64 1.42 4.28
C THR A 239 -4.72 -0.04 3.86
N ALA A 240 -5.19 -0.29 2.63
CA ALA A 240 -5.14 -1.63 2.06
C ALA A 240 -3.68 -2.13 2.00
N ILE A 241 -3.44 -3.37 2.45
CA ILE A 241 -2.11 -3.94 2.62
C ILE A 241 -1.83 -4.94 1.47
N PRO A 242 -0.70 -4.85 0.75
CA PRO A 242 -0.33 -5.86 -0.23
C PRO A 242 -0.27 -7.26 0.39
N ILE A 243 -0.74 -8.30 -0.29
CA ILE A 243 -0.74 -9.67 0.25
C ILE A 243 0.67 -10.15 0.63
N SER A 244 1.71 -9.70 -0.09
CA SER A 244 3.10 -10.02 0.21
C SER A 244 3.54 -9.50 1.58
N GLU A 245 2.99 -8.36 2.02
CA GLU A 245 3.25 -7.78 3.33
C GLU A 245 2.52 -8.57 4.43
N ILE A 246 1.28 -8.98 4.19
CA ILE A 246 0.55 -9.87 5.11
C ILE A 246 1.29 -11.19 5.29
N VAL A 247 1.74 -11.80 4.19
CA VAL A 247 2.55 -13.03 4.24
C VAL A 247 3.81 -12.80 5.08
N ARG A 248 4.53 -11.70 4.86
CA ARG A 248 5.71 -11.36 5.66
C ARG A 248 5.39 -11.28 7.15
N GLN A 249 4.31 -10.59 7.52
CA GLN A 249 3.92 -10.44 8.91
C GLN A 249 3.49 -11.76 9.54
N TYR A 250 2.68 -12.55 8.85
CA TYR A 250 2.03 -13.73 9.43
C TYR A 250 2.94 -14.97 9.38
N SER A 251 3.95 -14.96 8.50
CA SER A 251 5.02 -15.94 8.48
C SER A 251 6.14 -15.66 9.50
N ALA A 252 6.21 -14.45 10.07
CA ALA A 252 7.21 -14.14 11.09
C ALA A 252 6.95 -14.88 12.40
N GLN A 253 8.02 -15.36 13.04
CA GLN A 253 7.95 -15.98 14.35
C GLN A 253 7.44 -14.96 15.37
N ALA A 254 6.55 -15.39 16.27
CA ALA A 254 6.07 -14.53 17.34
C ALA A 254 7.24 -14.11 18.25
N ALA A 255 7.32 -12.82 18.58
CA ALA A 255 8.33 -12.29 19.48
C ALA A 255 8.27 -12.99 20.85
N PRO A 256 9.42 -13.19 21.51
CA PRO A 256 9.44 -13.58 22.92
C PRO A 256 8.78 -12.50 23.79
N GLU A 257 8.49 -12.83 25.04
CA GLU A 257 7.85 -11.89 25.96
C GLU A 257 8.72 -10.63 26.14
N PRO A 258 8.19 -9.42 25.87
CA PRO A 258 8.96 -8.18 26.01
C PRO A 258 9.49 -7.98 27.44
N PRO A 259 10.73 -7.48 27.61
CA PRO A 259 11.26 -7.18 28.93
C PRO A 259 10.38 -6.16 29.66
N THR A 260 10.42 -6.18 30.99
CA THR A 260 9.75 -5.17 31.82
C THR A 260 10.77 -4.66 32.82
N PRO A 261 11.14 -3.36 32.78
CA PRO A 261 10.59 -2.32 31.91
C PRO A 261 11.14 -2.36 30.46
N CYS A 262 10.35 -1.90 29.49
CA CYS A 262 10.81 -1.59 28.12
C CYS A 262 9.95 -0.51 27.46
N VAL A 263 10.39 -0.04 26.29
CA VAL A 263 9.60 0.80 25.38
C VAL A 263 9.61 0.18 24.00
N VAL A 264 8.44 0.16 23.37
CA VAL A 264 8.31 -0.14 21.95
C VAL A 264 8.07 1.15 21.18
N LEU A 265 8.86 1.37 20.13
CA LEU A 265 8.72 2.48 19.20
C LEU A 265 8.13 1.95 17.90
N ARG A 266 6.91 2.35 17.57
CA ARG A 266 6.33 2.12 16.23
C ARG A 266 6.84 3.19 15.28
N ILE A 267 7.56 2.78 14.25
CA ILE A 267 8.14 3.65 13.21
C ILE A 267 7.87 3.01 11.85
N ASN A 268 6.89 3.51 11.11
CA ASN A 268 6.50 2.88 9.84
C ASN A 268 7.60 3.04 8.77
N GLU A 269 8.38 4.14 8.78
CA GLU A 269 9.47 4.35 7.82
C GLU A 269 10.60 3.32 7.96
N ALA A 270 10.72 2.68 9.12
CA ALA A 270 11.70 1.62 9.36
C ALA A 270 11.41 0.33 8.54
N LYS A 271 10.28 0.24 7.83
CA LYS A 271 9.85 -0.92 7.04
C LYS A 271 10.83 -1.38 5.97
N LYS A 272 11.57 -0.46 5.34
CA LYS A 272 12.56 -0.76 4.29
C LYS A 272 13.93 -0.15 4.57
N ALA A 273 14.08 0.46 5.75
CA ALA A 273 15.31 1.11 6.18
C ALA A 273 16.43 0.08 6.42
N SER A 274 17.68 0.48 6.16
CA SER A 274 18.87 -0.24 6.62
C SER A 274 18.98 -0.16 8.14
N THR A 275 19.83 -0.99 8.75
CA THR A 275 20.05 -0.98 10.21
C THR A 275 20.47 0.40 10.72
N GLU A 276 21.34 1.09 9.99
CA GLU A 276 21.81 2.45 10.31
C GLU A 276 20.65 3.46 10.25
N ALA A 277 19.83 3.39 9.20
CA ALA A 277 18.65 4.26 9.08
C ALA A 277 17.61 3.96 10.18
N VAL A 278 17.42 2.69 10.58
CA VAL A 278 16.56 2.35 11.73
C VAL A 278 17.08 2.99 13.01
N ARG A 279 18.40 3.02 13.24
CA ARG A 279 19.02 3.68 14.40
C ARG A 279 18.76 5.20 14.41
N GLU A 280 18.88 5.84 13.25
CA GLU A 280 18.60 7.27 13.11
C GLU A 280 17.12 7.58 13.39
N LEU A 281 16.22 6.79 12.83
CA LEU A 281 14.77 6.91 13.07
C LEU A 281 14.43 6.71 14.56
N ALA A 282 15.02 5.71 15.20
CA ALA A 282 14.84 5.47 16.62
C ALA A 282 15.32 6.67 17.47
N SER A 283 16.38 7.36 17.03
CA SER A 283 16.95 8.54 17.70
C SER A 283 16.12 9.83 17.53
N ARG A 284 14.95 9.77 16.91
CA ARG A 284 14.06 10.93 16.87
C ARG A 284 13.60 11.32 18.29
N PRO A 285 13.14 12.57 18.51
CA PRO A 285 12.60 12.96 19.80
C PRO A 285 11.25 12.27 20.08
N TRP A 286 11.09 11.68 21.27
CA TRP A 286 9.89 10.97 21.71
C TRP A 286 9.30 11.56 22.99
N PRO A 287 8.00 11.35 23.30
CA PRO A 287 7.37 11.81 24.53
C PRO A 287 7.77 10.96 25.76
N ALA A 288 9.08 10.85 26.03
CA ALA A 288 9.62 10.06 27.14
C ALA A 288 9.41 10.78 28.49
N GLY A 289 8.38 10.35 29.23
CA GLY A 289 8.10 10.85 30.58
C GLY A 289 9.19 10.52 31.59
N THR A 290 9.18 11.21 32.74
CA THR A 290 10.18 11.07 33.81
C THR A 290 10.35 9.61 34.28
N ALA A 291 9.28 8.82 34.31
CA ALA A 291 9.32 7.42 34.72
C ALA A 291 10.16 6.54 33.78
N ALA A 292 10.10 6.77 32.46
CA ALA A 292 10.94 6.05 31.51
C ALA A 292 12.39 6.56 31.56
N ARG A 293 12.55 7.88 31.66
CA ARG A 293 13.88 8.52 31.67
C ARG A 293 14.72 8.20 32.91
N GLY A 294 14.07 7.90 34.03
CA GLY A 294 14.74 7.51 35.27
C GLY A 294 15.22 6.06 35.32
N ILE A 295 14.96 5.25 34.28
CA ILE A 295 15.38 3.85 34.22
C ILE A 295 16.70 3.77 33.46
N ASP A 296 17.75 3.35 34.16
CA ASP A 296 19.04 3.09 33.55
C ASP A 296 18.99 1.83 32.68
N GLY A 297 19.61 1.89 31.50
CA GLY A 297 19.65 0.79 30.55
C GLY A 297 18.27 0.33 30.04
N LEU A 298 17.30 1.24 29.88
CA LEU A 298 15.95 0.92 29.42
C LEU A 298 15.97 0.32 27.99
N PRO A 299 15.47 -0.90 27.76
CA PRO A 299 15.36 -1.47 26.43
C PRO A 299 14.37 -0.71 25.54
N ILE A 300 14.78 -0.40 24.31
CA ILE A 300 14.01 0.27 23.27
C ILE A 300 13.89 -0.68 22.07
N ILE A 301 12.68 -1.15 21.77
CA ILE A 301 12.40 -2.09 20.68
C ILE A 301 11.71 -1.33 19.55
N VAL A 302 12.31 -1.30 18.36
CA VAL A 302 11.72 -0.62 17.20
C VAL A 302 10.91 -1.61 16.39
N VAL A 303 9.67 -1.24 16.07
CA VAL A 303 8.71 -2.05 15.31
C VAL A 303 8.23 -1.26 14.10
N ALA A 304 8.20 -1.92 12.94
CA ALA A 304 7.53 -1.44 11.73
C ALA A 304 6.59 -2.55 11.23
N ASP A 305 5.32 -2.24 11.00
CA ASP A 305 4.31 -3.23 10.57
C ASP A 305 4.28 -4.49 11.47
N ASN A 306 4.34 -4.29 12.80
CA ASN A 306 4.43 -5.36 13.80
C ASN A 306 5.67 -6.26 13.71
N ILE A 307 6.67 -5.94 12.88
CA ILE A 307 7.95 -6.65 12.81
C ILE A 307 9.02 -5.83 13.52
N VAL A 308 9.77 -6.46 14.42
CA VAL A 308 10.89 -5.79 15.10
C VAL A 308 12.04 -5.56 14.11
N ARG A 309 12.51 -4.31 14.05
CA ARG A 309 13.54 -3.83 13.11
C ARG A 309 14.88 -3.50 13.76
N GLY A 310 14.90 -3.31 15.07
CA GLY A 310 16.12 -3.05 15.82
C GLY A 310 15.82 -2.99 17.32
N VAL A 311 16.83 -3.26 18.13
CA VAL A 311 16.71 -3.17 19.58
C VAL A 311 17.91 -2.43 20.15
N TYR A 312 17.63 -1.47 21.01
CA TYR A 312 18.63 -0.58 21.59
C TYR A 312 18.50 -0.54 23.11
N ARG A 313 19.53 -0.05 23.77
CA ARG A 313 19.53 0.18 25.21
C ARG A 313 19.79 1.64 25.51
N ALA A 314 18.80 2.33 26.08
CA ALA A 314 18.93 3.73 26.44
C ALA A 314 19.81 3.88 27.69
N THR A 315 20.94 4.58 27.54
CA THR A 315 21.89 4.94 28.61
C THR A 315 21.73 6.39 29.06
N GLY A 316 20.94 7.18 28.35
CA GLY A 316 20.67 8.57 28.70
C GLY A 316 19.62 9.22 27.80
N TRP A 317 19.29 10.48 28.11
CA TRP A 317 18.26 11.23 27.39
C TRP A 317 18.70 12.67 27.15
N GLU A 318 18.49 13.16 25.94
CA GLU A 318 18.67 14.56 25.55
C GLU A 318 17.30 15.23 25.38
N ALA A 319 17.12 16.39 25.98
CA ALA A 319 15.92 17.20 25.76
C ALA A 319 15.98 17.85 24.37
N GLY A 320 14.92 17.67 23.58
CA GLY A 320 14.69 18.41 22.35
C GLY A 320 14.12 19.80 22.62
N ALA A 321 14.03 20.61 21.56
CA ALA A 321 13.42 21.93 21.63
C ALA A 321 11.91 21.82 21.91
N ARG A 322 11.41 22.71 22.79
CA ARG A 322 9.98 22.87 23.00
C ARG A 322 9.40 23.63 21.80
N THR A 323 8.50 23.01 21.05
CA THR A 323 7.81 23.62 19.91
C THR A 323 6.32 23.74 20.19
N GLU A 324 5.66 24.73 19.57
CA GLU A 324 4.19 24.86 19.63
C GLU A 324 3.49 23.67 18.97
N GLU A 325 4.09 23.09 17.92
CA GLU A 325 3.62 21.88 17.23
C GLU A 325 3.48 20.67 18.17
N ASN A 326 4.33 20.57 19.20
CA ASN A 326 4.29 19.48 20.19
C ASN A 326 3.36 19.78 21.39
N GLY A 327 2.45 20.75 21.25
CA GLY A 327 1.53 21.19 22.32
C GLY A 327 2.26 21.74 23.55
N GLY A 328 3.50 22.22 23.37
CA GLY A 328 4.35 22.69 24.45
C GLY A 328 4.98 21.58 25.31
N THR A 329 5.00 20.33 24.86
CA THR A 329 5.68 19.21 25.54
C THR A 329 7.14 19.11 25.08
N ILE A 330 8.06 18.86 26.02
CA ILE A 330 9.46 18.56 25.70
C ILE A 330 9.54 17.10 25.25
N LEU A 331 9.98 16.89 24.01
CA LEU A 331 10.34 15.56 23.51
C LEU A 331 11.79 15.26 23.86
N TYR A 332 12.13 13.98 24.00
CA TYR A 332 13.46 13.52 24.38
C TYR A 332 14.00 12.51 23.40
N ARG A 333 15.25 12.69 23.00
CA ARG A 333 16.02 11.71 22.25
C ARG A 333 16.76 10.80 23.22
N PHE A 334 16.71 9.49 23.03
CA PHE A 334 17.54 8.59 23.83
C PHE A 334 18.98 8.56 23.28
N ARG A 335 19.95 8.46 24.18
CA ARG A 335 21.34 8.06 23.89
C ARG A 335 21.47 6.59 24.26
N GLY A 336 22.18 5.82 23.45
CA GLY A 336 22.25 4.37 23.62
C GLY A 336 22.81 3.66 22.41
N GLU A 337 23.19 2.41 22.60
CA GLU A 337 23.72 1.54 21.56
C GLU A 337 22.76 0.38 21.29
N ALA A 338 23.02 -0.38 20.22
CA ALA A 338 22.33 -1.63 19.96
C ALA A 338 22.48 -2.59 21.15
N ASP A 339 21.45 -3.40 21.40
CA ASP A 339 21.48 -4.46 22.42
C ASP A 339 21.64 -5.82 21.74
N PRO A 340 22.86 -6.38 21.60
CA PRO A 340 23.09 -7.56 20.78
C PRO A 340 22.32 -8.80 21.26
N GLU A 341 22.08 -8.91 22.57
CA GLU A 341 21.35 -10.03 23.16
C GLU A 341 19.87 -9.97 22.79
N LEU A 342 19.25 -8.80 22.96
CA LEU A 342 17.84 -8.61 22.60
C LEU A 342 17.65 -8.57 21.08
N GLU A 343 18.59 -8.02 20.32
CA GLU A 343 18.51 -8.02 18.85
C GLU A 343 18.43 -9.44 18.30
N LYS A 344 19.30 -10.34 18.78
CA LYS A 344 19.28 -11.74 18.38
C LYS A 344 17.95 -12.43 18.69
N ALA A 345 17.28 -12.03 19.76
CA ALA A 345 16.02 -12.63 20.19
C ALA A 345 14.79 -12.03 19.52
N PHE A 346 14.80 -10.74 19.17
CA PHE A 346 13.63 -10.00 18.74
C PHE A 346 13.64 -9.59 17.27
N VAL A 347 14.78 -9.29 16.64
CA VAL A 347 14.79 -8.77 15.26
C VAL A 347 14.16 -9.78 14.29
N ASN A 348 13.34 -9.29 13.36
CA ASN A 348 12.52 -10.08 12.43
C ASN A 348 11.43 -10.96 13.08
N THR A 349 11.19 -10.81 14.38
CA THR A 349 10.03 -11.43 15.04
C THR A 349 8.83 -10.48 15.04
N ARG A 350 7.62 -11.05 15.20
CA ARG A 350 6.37 -10.32 15.23
C ARG A 350 6.00 -9.87 16.65
N LEU A 351 5.89 -8.57 16.86
CA LEU A 351 5.42 -7.94 18.09
C LEU A 351 4.19 -7.07 17.80
N THR A 352 3.05 -7.44 18.40
CA THR A 352 1.75 -6.79 18.23
C THR A 352 1.35 -6.02 19.50
N PRO A 353 0.45 -5.02 19.42
CA PRO A 353 0.14 -4.14 20.55
C PRO A 353 -0.48 -4.87 21.75
N ASP A 354 -1.21 -5.97 21.51
CA ASP A 354 -1.81 -6.81 22.54
C ASP A 354 -0.75 -7.45 23.45
N ARG A 355 0.47 -7.69 22.96
CA ARG A 355 1.62 -8.17 23.76
C ARG A 355 2.09 -7.15 24.79
N LEU A 356 1.67 -5.89 24.66
CA LEU A 356 1.88 -4.82 25.63
C LEU A 356 0.61 -4.50 26.42
N GLY A 357 -0.48 -5.24 26.22
CA GLY A 357 -1.78 -4.93 26.81
C GLY A 357 -2.53 -3.80 26.12
N LEU A 358 -2.12 -3.42 24.91
CA LEU A 358 -2.73 -2.33 24.16
C LEU A 358 -3.72 -2.88 23.13
N LYS A 359 -4.83 -2.18 22.92
CA LYS A 359 -5.78 -2.52 21.83
C LYS A 359 -5.25 -2.13 20.45
N ARG A 360 -4.45 -1.05 20.39
CA ARG A 360 -3.82 -0.50 19.19
C ARG A 360 -2.55 0.23 19.57
N TRP A 361 -1.66 0.45 18.62
CA TRP A 361 -0.48 1.29 18.87
C TRP A 361 -0.89 2.74 19.16
N PRO A 362 -0.19 3.44 20.07
CA PRO A 362 -0.38 4.88 20.28
C PRO A 362 -0.07 5.66 18.99
N THR A 363 -0.80 6.75 18.76
CA THR A 363 -0.58 7.61 17.58
C THR A 363 0.84 8.15 17.55
N SER A 364 1.40 8.54 18.69
CA SER A 364 2.77 9.04 18.82
C SER A 364 3.88 8.00 18.61
N GLY A 365 3.56 6.76 18.25
CA GLY A 365 4.49 5.63 18.12
C GLY A 365 5.14 5.13 19.43
N TRP A 366 5.14 5.93 20.49
CA TRP A 366 5.72 5.64 21.81
C TRP A 366 4.81 4.76 22.68
N ALA A 367 5.21 3.49 22.91
CA ALA A 367 4.47 2.52 23.72
C ALA A 367 5.32 1.99 24.91
N PRO A 368 5.23 2.60 26.09
CA PRO A 368 6.01 2.18 27.25
C PRO A 368 5.34 1.01 28.00
N ARG A 369 6.14 0.04 28.43
CA ARG A 369 5.78 -1.05 29.35
C ARG A 369 6.67 -0.96 30.58
N LEU A 370 6.28 -0.14 31.55
CA LEU A 370 7.12 0.15 32.73
C LEU A 370 6.84 -0.77 33.93
N THR A 371 5.69 -1.45 33.95
CA THR A 371 5.30 -2.35 35.03
C THR A 371 4.71 -3.64 34.46
N ARG A 372 4.68 -4.71 35.28
CA ARG A 372 4.04 -5.99 34.90
C ARG A 372 2.51 -5.94 34.96
N ALA A 373 1.93 -4.87 35.53
CA ALA A 373 0.49 -4.69 35.58
C ALA A 373 0.00 -4.27 34.19
N LEU A 374 -0.74 -5.15 33.52
CA LEU A 374 -1.44 -4.78 32.29
C LEU A 374 -2.35 -3.57 32.56
N PRO A 375 -2.27 -2.49 31.77
CA PRO A 375 -3.14 -1.35 31.95
C PRO A 375 -4.60 -1.82 31.83
N LYS A 376 -5.39 -1.62 32.89
CA LYS A 376 -6.83 -1.88 32.83
C LYS A 376 -7.45 -0.94 31.78
N PRO A 377 -8.28 -1.45 30.85
CA PRO A 377 -8.99 -0.58 29.94
C PRO A 377 -10.00 0.26 30.74
N GLY A 378 -9.83 1.59 30.76
CA GLY A 378 -10.91 2.52 31.16
C GLY A 378 -10.77 3.25 32.50
N GLY A 379 -9.58 3.51 33.02
CA GLY A 379 -9.41 4.44 34.15
C GLY A 379 -9.42 5.91 33.70
N HIS A 380 -10.58 6.50 33.42
CA HIS A 380 -10.67 7.95 33.33
C HIS A 380 -10.27 8.57 34.69
N PRO A 381 -9.52 9.68 34.73
CA PRO A 381 -9.31 10.40 35.98
C PRO A 381 -10.67 10.86 36.50
N VAL A 382 -11.02 10.42 37.71
CA VAL A 382 -12.21 10.89 38.42
C VAL A 382 -12.11 12.41 38.50
N SER A 383 -12.97 13.10 37.75
CA SER A 383 -13.16 14.53 37.85
C SER A 383 -13.52 14.85 39.30
N LYS A 384 -12.71 15.67 39.96
CA LYS A 384 -13.04 16.22 41.29
C LYS A 384 -14.44 16.83 41.22
N PRO A 385 -15.33 16.57 42.19
CA PRO A 385 -16.65 17.16 42.20
C PRO A 385 -16.53 18.68 42.33
N ALA A 386 -17.25 19.40 41.47
CA ALA A 386 -17.33 20.86 41.48
C ALA A 386 -17.85 21.39 42.84
N PRO A 387 -17.38 22.57 43.29
CA PRO A 387 -17.86 23.16 44.54
C PRO A 387 -19.33 23.56 44.41
N ARG A 388 -20.13 23.25 45.44
CA ARG A 388 -21.56 23.59 45.52
C ARG A 388 -21.78 25.11 45.38
N PRO A 389 -22.85 25.55 44.69
CA PRO A 389 -23.22 26.97 44.66
C PRO A 389 -23.62 27.44 46.05
N LYS A 390 -23.13 28.61 46.47
CA LYS A 390 -23.61 29.30 47.67
C LYS A 390 -25.07 29.73 47.46
N ALA A 391 -25.93 29.39 48.41
CA ALA A 391 -27.31 29.86 48.44
C ALA A 391 -27.37 31.39 48.52
N PRO A 392 -28.34 32.04 47.86
CA PRO A 392 -28.54 33.48 47.98
C PRO A 392 -29.04 33.80 49.39
N ARG A 393 -28.44 34.83 49.99
CA ARG A 393 -28.96 35.46 51.20
C ARG A 393 -30.22 36.24 50.84
N SER A 394 -31.31 35.94 51.55
CA SER A 394 -32.48 36.79 51.72
C SER A 394 -32.73 36.93 53.21
#